data_AF-A0A4U1EC86-F1
#
_entry.id   AF-A0A4U1EC86-F1
#
_cell.length_a   1.000
_cell.length_b   1.000
_cell.length_c   1.000
_cell.angle_alpha   90.00
_cell.angle_beta   90.00
_cell.angle_gamma   90.00
#
_symmetry.space_group_name_H-M   'P 1'
#
loop_
_entity.id
_entity.type
_entity.pdbx_description
1 polymer ?
#
loop_
_entity_poly.entity_id
_entity_poly.type
_entity_poly.pdbx_seq_one_letter_code
_entity_poly.pdbx_strand_id
1 'polypeptide(L)'
;IPYGIKYDKTWLMNSIQSHCTVPFTAVDFHVMQSGARFFVQEASTASALMDVSYKNCDEESRKIPVFVSPSAVPYSVWYKLKSEEMEQLKEALDLQRLRLDPDLVCHDVDIILNRRSCMAATLQVIEKNFPEVRL
;
A
#
# COMPACT_ATOMS: atom_id res chain seq x y z
N ILE A 1 -11.59 10.50 1.59
CA ILE A 1 -11.69 11.71 2.45
C ILE A 1 -11.07 12.88 1.71
N PRO A 2 -11.84 13.91 1.34
CA PRO A 2 -11.32 15.04 0.58
C PRO A 2 -10.33 15.86 1.40
N TYR A 3 -9.51 16.66 0.71
CA TYR A 3 -8.49 17.53 1.33
C TYR A 3 -7.47 16.79 2.22
N GLY A 4 -7.24 15.50 1.99
CA GLY A 4 -6.35 14.67 2.79
C GLY A 4 -4.91 15.17 2.95
N ILE A 5 -4.41 16.02 2.02
CA ILE A 5 -3.10 16.69 2.15
C ILE A 5 -3.04 17.61 3.38
N LYS A 6 -4.19 18.14 3.82
CA LYS A 6 -4.26 19.06 4.97
C LYS A 6 -4.13 18.37 6.32
N TYR A 7 -4.34 17.06 6.40
CA TYR A 7 -4.46 16.36 7.66
C TYR A 7 -3.23 15.48 7.90
N ASP A 8 -2.69 15.52 9.12
CA ASP A 8 -1.74 14.50 9.55
C ASP A 8 -2.41 13.12 9.52
N LYS A 9 -1.68 12.11 9.02
CA LYS A 9 -2.22 10.76 8.87
C LYS A 9 -2.66 10.19 10.22
N THR A 10 -1.80 10.25 11.23
CA THR A 10 -2.06 9.66 12.54
C THR A 10 -3.25 10.34 13.21
N TRP A 11 -3.28 11.67 13.17
CA TRP A 11 -4.41 12.46 13.65
C TRP A 11 -5.72 12.08 12.95
N LEU A 12 -5.72 12.03 11.61
CA LEU A 12 -6.92 11.71 10.83
C LEU A 12 -7.46 10.32 11.17
N MET A 13 -6.58 9.33 11.26
CA MET A 13 -6.98 7.96 11.60
C MET A 13 -7.55 7.87 13.01
N ASN A 14 -6.91 8.52 13.99
CA ASN A 14 -7.36 8.53 15.38
C ASN A 14 -8.70 9.26 15.54
N SER A 15 -8.89 10.38 14.84
CA SER A 15 -10.16 11.11 14.83
C SER A 15 -11.29 10.27 14.25
N ILE A 16 -11.05 9.59 13.12
CA ILE A 16 -12.07 8.70 12.55
C ILE A 16 -12.38 7.54 13.49
N GLN A 17 -11.34 6.93 14.09
CA GLN A 17 -11.50 5.80 15.00
C GLN A 17 -12.24 6.18 16.30
N SER A 18 -12.06 7.39 16.84
CA SER A 18 -12.76 7.80 18.07
C SER A 18 -14.28 7.93 17.90
N HIS A 19 -14.75 8.17 16.68
CA HIS A 19 -16.17 8.25 16.33
C HIS A 19 -16.72 6.96 15.70
N CYS A 20 -15.85 6.03 15.30
CA CYS A 20 -16.23 4.74 14.75
C CYS A 20 -16.39 3.71 15.87
N THR A 21 -17.57 3.11 15.99
CA THR A 21 -17.85 2.05 16.98
C THR A 21 -17.14 0.73 16.65
N VAL A 22 -16.74 0.56 15.38
CA VAL A 22 -16.05 -0.64 14.90
C VAL A 22 -14.56 -0.32 14.78
N PRO A 23 -13.67 -1.10 15.42
CA PRO A 23 -12.24 -0.98 15.19
C PRO A 23 -11.92 -1.34 13.73
N PHE A 24 -11.02 -0.59 13.10
CA PHE A 24 -10.66 -0.86 11.71
C PHE A 24 -9.17 -0.70 11.45
N THR A 25 -8.68 -1.47 10.48
CA THR A 25 -7.31 -1.38 9.99
C THR A 25 -7.34 -0.77 8.59
N ALA A 26 -6.72 0.40 8.44
CA ALA A 26 -6.56 1.03 7.14
C ALA A 26 -5.45 0.35 6.33
N VAL A 27 -5.81 -0.19 5.18
CA VAL A 27 -4.89 -0.80 4.23
C VAL A 27 -4.56 0.21 3.12
N ASP A 28 -3.31 0.27 2.68
CA ASP A 28 -2.83 1.15 1.61
C ASP A 28 -3.28 2.61 1.76
N PHE A 29 -3.04 3.19 2.93
CA PHE A 29 -3.29 4.61 3.12
C PHE A 29 -2.38 5.45 2.21
N HIS A 30 -2.97 6.25 1.35
CA HIS A 30 -2.26 7.17 0.46
C HIS A 30 -3.01 8.48 0.29
N VAL A 31 -2.26 9.55 0.03
CA VAL A 31 -2.79 10.89 -0.21
C VAL A 31 -2.60 11.24 -1.68
N MET A 32 -3.70 11.53 -2.36
CA MET A 32 -3.72 12.03 -3.74
C MET A 32 -4.24 13.47 -3.75
N GLN A 33 -4.15 14.16 -4.89
CA GLN A 33 -4.75 15.48 -5.08
C GLN A 33 -6.24 15.53 -4.71
N SER A 34 -6.99 14.44 -4.98
CA SER A 34 -8.40 14.33 -4.60
C SER A 34 -8.66 14.13 -3.10
N GLY A 35 -7.61 13.86 -2.31
CA GLY A 35 -7.67 13.62 -0.88
C GLY A 35 -7.05 12.30 -0.42
N ALA A 36 -7.28 11.95 0.84
CA ALA A 36 -6.79 10.71 1.47
C ALA A 36 -7.72 9.54 1.15
N ARG A 37 -7.12 8.38 0.86
CA ARG A 37 -7.81 7.13 0.58
C ARG A 37 -7.10 5.98 1.29
N PHE A 38 -7.89 4.98 1.68
CA PHE A 38 -7.44 3.71 2.23
C PHE A 38 -8.54 2.67 1.98
N PHE A 39 -8.19 1.41 2.17
CA PHE A 39 -9.09 0.28 2.03
C PHE A 39 -9.39 -0.34 3.40
N VAL A 40 -10.57 -0.96 3.50
CA VAL A 40 -10.99 -1.80 4.62
C VAL A 40 -11.51 -3.12 4.07
N GLN A 41 -11.40 -4.18 4.85
CA GLN A 41 -11.69 -5.53 4.38
C GLN A 41 -13.19 -5.85 4.37
N GLU A 42 -13.92 -5.45 5.42
CA GLU A 42 -15.31 -5.86 5.61
C GLU A 42 -16.30 -4.76 5.24
N ALA A 43 -17.43 -5.15 4.65
CA ALA A 43 -18.53 -4.25 4.34
C ALA A 43 -19.18 -3.65 5.60
N SER A 44 -19.20 -4.40 6.70
CA SER A 44 -19.62 -3.95 8.04
C SER A 44 -18.79 -2.75 8.50
N THR A 45 -17.46 -2.87 8.41
CA THR A 45 -16.51 -1.79 8.72
C THR A 45 -16.70 -0.60 7.78
N ALA A 46 -16.89 -0.85 6.49
CA ALA A 46 -17.13 0.20 5.51
C ALA A 46 -18.42 0.98 5.82
N SER A 47 -19.50 0.29 6.22
CA SER A 47 -20.74 0.91 6.67
C SER A 47 -20.54 1.74 7.94
N ALA A 48 -19.83 1.21 8.94
CA ALA A 48 -19.53 1.95 10.17
C ALA A 48 -18.72 3.23 9.89
N LEU A 49 -17.77 3.19 8.95
CA LEU A 49 -17.02 4.37 8.51
C LEU A 49 -17.91 5.39 7.78
N MET A 50 -18.91 4.94 7.03
CA MET A 50 -19.89 5.83 6.41
C MET A 50 -20.72 6.58 7.46
N ASP A 51 -21.08 5.90 8.56
CA ASP A 51 -21.80 6.51 9.68
C ASP A 51 -20.97 7.55 10.43
N VAL A 52 -19.65 7.55 10.29
CA VAL A 52 -18.72 8.55 10.86
C VAL A 52 -18.68 9.84 10.04
N SER A 53 -19.17 9.81 8.80
CA SER A 53 -19.17 10.97 7.91
C SER A 53 -19.84 12.18 8.56
N TYR A 54 -19.18 13.34 8.52
CA TYR A 54 -19.64 14.59 9.12
C TYR A 54 -19.77 14.60 10.66
N LYS A 55 -19.35 13.54 11.37
CA LYS A 55 -19.27 13.52 12.85
C LYS A 55 -17.95 14.12 13.36
N ASN A 56 -16.89 14.03 12.55
CA ASN A 56 -15.58 14.62 12.84
C ASN A 56 -15.49 16.06 12.32
N CYS A 57 -14.72 16.88 13.04
CA CYS A 57 -14.35 18.22 12.60
C CYS A 57 -12.82 18.37 12.53
N ASP A 58 -12.34 19.17 11.60
CA ASP A 58 -10.94 19.61 11.59
C ASP A 58 -10.67 20.73 12.61
N GLU A 59 -9.42 21.17 12.70
CA GLU A 59 -8.99 22.24 13.60
C GLU A 59 -9.72 23.58 13.35
N GLU A 60 -10.25 23.79 12.13
CA GLU A 60 -11.06 24.94 11.74
C GLU A 60 -12.57 24.71 12.00
N SER A 61 -12.92 23.67 12.75
CA SER A 61 -14.32 23.25 13.01
C SER A 61 -15.12 22.88 11.76
N ARG A 62 -14.45 22.57 10.64
CA ARG A 62 -15.12 22.11 9.41
C ARG A 62 -15.35 20.62 9.48
N LYS A 63 -16.57 20.19 9.17
CA LYS A 63 -16.93 18.78 9.17
C LYS A 63 -16.15 18.02 8.10
N ILE A 64 -15.62 16.85 8.46
CA ILE A 64 -14.85 15.99 7.57
C ILE A 64 -15.78 14.93 6.95
N PRO A 65 -16.05 14.98 5.64
CA PRO A 65 -16.84 13.96 4.99
C PRO A 65 -16.00 12.69 4.73
N VAL A 66 -16.60 11.55 5.00
CA VAL A 66 -16.08 10.22 4.65
C VAL A 66 -16.95 9.66 3.53
N PHE A 67 -16.31 9.19 2.46
CA PHE A 67 -16.97 8.56 1.31
C PHE A 67 -16.49 7.13 1.19
N VAL A 68 -17.42 6.22 0.93
CA VAL A 68 -17.17 4.78 0.85
C VAL A 68 -17.68 4.28 -0.51
N SER A 69 -16.88 3.45 -1.15
CA SER A 69 -17.25 2.78 -2.40
C SER A 69 -16.67 1.37 -2.39
N PRO A 70 -17.38 0.36 -2.92
CA PRO A 70 -16.79 -0.95 -3.18
C PRO A 70 -15.54 -0.82 -4.06
N SER A 71 -14.58 -1.71 -3.86
CA SER A 71 -13.36 -1.74 -4.66
C SER A 71 -12.87 -3.16 -4.86
N ALA A 72 -12.08 -3.37 -5.91
CA ALA A 72 -11.28 -4.58 -6.04
C ALA A 72 -10.25 -4.62 -4.90
N VAL A 73 -9.79 -5.83 -4.56
CA VAL A 73 -8.75 -6.01 -3.54
C VAL A 73 -7.48 -5.26 -3.98
N PRO A 74 -6.89 -4.41 -3.10
CA PRO A 74 -5.68 -3.68 -3.46
C PRO A 74 -4.51 -4.62 -3.70
N TYR A 75 -3.60 -4.23 -4.60
CA TYR A 75 -2.46 -5.06 -5.00
C TYR A 75 -1.55 -5.45 -3.83
N SER A 76 -1.40 -4.59 -2.81
CA SER A 76 -0.59 -4.91 -1.62
C SER A 76 -1.13 -6.08 -0.81
N VAL A 77 -2.42 -6.36 -0.93
CA VAL A 77 -3.08 -7.50 -0.27
C VAL A 77 -2.99 -8.75 -1.14
N TRP A 78 -3.05 -8.60 -2.47
CA TRP A 78 -2.91 -9.72 -3.42
C TRP A 78 -1.52 -10.35 -3.38
N TYR A 79 -0.47 -9.53 -3.42
CA TYR A 79 0.92 -10.00 -3.51
C TYR A 79 1.61 -10.10 -2.13
N LYS A 80 0.83 -10.31 -1.07
CA LYS A 80 1.41 -10.49 0.26
C LYS A 80 2.04 -11.89 0.35
N LEU A 81 3.32 -11.97 -0.02
CA LEU A 81 4.13 -13.17 0.21
C LEU A 81 4.01 -13.58 1.68
N LYS A 82 3.83 -14.87 1.92
CA LYS A 82 3.94 -15.40 3.28
C LYS A 82 5.35 -15.12 3.77
N SER A 83 5.50 -14.99 5.09
CA SER A 83 6.80 -14.69 5.69
C SER A 83 7.88 -15.68 5.26
N GLU A 84 7.52 -16.96 5.11
CA GLU A 84 8.39 -18.03 4.62
C GLU A 84 8.82 -17.83 3.15
N GLU A 85 7.89 -17.49 2.27
CA GLU A 85 8.17 -17.19 0.86
C GLU A 85 9.05 -15.94 0.73
N MET A 86 8.87 -14.97 1.62
CA MET A 86 9.68 -13.75 1.64
C MET A 86 11.12 -14.01 2.13
N GLU A 87 11.32 -14.89 3.10
CA GLU A 87 12.67 -15.32 3.51
C GLU A 87 13.33 -16.19 2.45
N GLN A 88 12.60 -17.11 1.81
CA GLN A 88 13.11 -17.88 0.67
C GLN A 88 13.50 -16.97 -0.50
N LEU A 89 12.71 -15.94 -0.79
CA LEU A 89 13.05 -14.96 -1.83
C LEU A 89 14.31 -14.16 -1.47
N LYS A 90 14.50 -13.80 -0.20
CA LYS A 90 15.74 -13.13 0.25
C LYS A 90 16.97 -14.04 0.13
N GLU A 91 16.84 -15.32 0.44
CA GLU A 91 17.94 -16.29 0.31
C GLU A 91 18.24 -16.62 -1.16
N ALA A 92 17.22 -16.73 -2.01
CA ALA A 92 17.37 -17.05 -3.42
C ALA A 92 17.85 -15.85 -4.27
N LEU A 93 17.53 -14.63 -3.84
CA LEU A 93 17.77 -13.42 -4.61
C LEU A 93 18.23 -12.29 -3.69
N ASP A 94 19.55 -12.07 -3.64
CA ASP A 94 20.14 -10.86 -3.03
C ASP A 94 19.92 -9.64 -3.94
N LEU A 95 18.66 -9.21 -4.05
CA LEU A 95 18.25 -8.03 -4.81
C LEU A 95 18.80 -6.74 -4.23
N GLN A 96 19.28 -6.74 -2.97
CA GLN A 96 19.87 -5.55 -2.35
C GLN A 96 21.18 -5.15 -3.04
N ARG A 97 21.90 -6.14 -3.59
CA ARG A 97 23.17 -5.91 -4.28
C ARG A 97 23.01 -5.74 -5.78
N LEU A 98 21.84 -5.99 -6.36
CA LEU A 98 21.63 -5.97 -7.81
C LEU A 98 22.01 -4.63 -8.47
N ARG A 99 21.72 -3.51 -7.81
CA ARG A 99 22.11 -2.18 -8.32
C ARG A 99 23.61 -1.90 -8.21
N LEU A 100 24.27 -2.52 -7.23
CA LEU A 100 25.68 -2.34 -6.92
C LEU A 100 26.52 -3.51 -7.45
N ASP A 101 25.93 -4.36 -8.28
CA ASP A 101 26.57 -5.54 -8.82
C ASP A 101 27.74 -5.08 -9.71
N PRO A 102 28.99 -5.51 -9.40
CA PRO A 102 30.17 -5.03 -10.11
C PRO A 102 30.12 -5.31 -11.62
N ASP A 103 29.51 -6.41 -12.03
CA ASP A 103 29.43 -6.79 -13.45
C ASP A 103 28.43 -5.88 -14.17
N LEU A 104 27.27 -5.61 -13.54
CA LEU A 104 26.29 -4.66 -14.09
C LEU A 104 26.83 -3.23 -14.15
N VAL A 105 27.54 -2.79 -13.11
CA VAL A 105 28.20 -1.46 -13.08
C VAL A 105 29.30 -1.36 -14.13
N CYS A 106 30.10 -2.42 -14.33
CA CYS A 106 31.14 -2.45 -15.36
C CYS A 106 30.56 -2.32 -16.79
N HIS A 107 29.31 -2.74 -16.98
CA HIS A 107 28.59 -2.66 -18.24
C HIS A 107 27.65 -1.44 -18.35
N ASP A 108 27.70 -0.49 -17.40
CA ASP A 108 26.84 0.70 -17.34
C ASP A 108 25.34 0.36 -17.33
N VAL A 109 24.98 -0.76 -16.68
CA VAL A 109 23.60 -1.23 -16.54
C VAL A 109 23.08 -0.90 -15.13
N ASP A 110 22.20 0.09 -15.02
CA ASP A 110 21.53 0.44 -13.75
C ASP A 110 20.15 -0.25 -13.64
N ILE A 111 20.05 -1.26 -12.78
CA ILE A 111 18.78 -1.95 -12.50
C ILE A 111 18.10 -1.29 -11.29
N ILE A 112 17.10 -0.45 -11.57
CA ILE A 112 16.27 0.19 -10.55
C ILE A 112 14.94 -0.58 -10.44
N LEU A 113 14.84 -1.49 -9.47
CA LEU A 113 13.65 -2.35 -9.28
C LEU A 113 12.34 -1.57 -9.06
N ASN A 114 12.40 -0.30 -8.62
CA ASN A 114 11.22 0.56 -8.52
C ASN A 114 10.66 1.01 -9.88
N ARG A 115 11.40 0.83 -10.99
CA ARG A 115 10.90 1.10 -12.34
C ARG A 115 10.14 -0.11 -12.86
N ARG A 116 8.93 0.11 -13.38
CA ARG A 116 8.05 -0.94 -13.91
C ARG A 116 8.75 -1.85 -14.92
N SER A 117 9.52 -1.29 -15.84
CA SER A 117 10.24 -2.06 -16.87
C SER A 117 11.32 -2.97 -16.27
N CYS A 118 12.12 -2.45 -15.33
CA CYS A 118 13.14 -3.22 -14.63
C CYS A 118 12.50 -4.33 -13.79
N MET A 119 11.45 -4.02 -13.03
CA MET A 119 10.72 -5.02 -12.25
C MET A 119 10.15 -6.12 -13.15
N ALA A 120 9.52 -5.76 -14.27
CA ALA A 120 8.98 -6.74 -15.20
C ALA A 120 10.07 -7.66 -15.78
N ALA A 121 11.23 -7.11 -16.14
CA ALA A 121 12.36 -7.91 -16.61
C ALA A 121 12.94 -8.81 -15.51
N THR A 122 13.09 -8.30 -14.29
CA THR A 122 13.54 -9.07 -13.13
C THR A 122 12.57 -10.23 -12.84
N LEU A 123 11.27 -9.99 -12.84
CA LEU A 123 10.25 -11.02 -12.63
C LEU A 123 10.31 -12.11 -13.71
N GLN A 124 10.49 -11.75 -14.99
CA GLN A 124 10.66 -12.75 -16.06
C GLN A 124 11.91 -13.61 -15.88
N VAL A 125 13.02 -13.02 -15.40
CA VAL A 125 14.24 -13.76 -15.10
C VAL A 125 14.03 -14.70 -13.91
N ILE A 126 13.32 -14.25 -12.87
CA ILE A 126 12.99 -15.08 -11.71
C ILE A 126 12.10 -16.25 -12.13
N GLU A 127 11.01 -16.01 -12.85
CA GLU A 127 10.07 -17.05 -13.30
C GLU A 127 10.76 -18.10 -14.18
N LYS A 128 11.71 -17.69 -15.02
CA LYS A 128 12.47 -18.60 -15.89
C LYS A 128 13.45 -19.48 -15.12
N ASN A 129 14.13 -18.94 -14.11
CA ASN A 129 15.23 -19.62 -13.43
C ASN A 129 14.82 -20.28 -12.10
N PHE A 130 13.73 -19.81 -11.49
CA PHE A 130 13.20 -20.28 -10.21
C PHE A 130 11.69 -20.50 -10.33
N PRO A 131 11.24 -21.47 -11.14
CA PRO A 131 9.81 -21.67 -11.43
C PRO A 131 8.99 -22.09 -10.19
N GLU A 132 9.65 -22.61 -9.16
CA GLU A 132 9.08 -22.87 -7.82
C GLU A 132 8.69 -21.59 -7.06
N VAL A 133 9.33 -20.45 -7.35
CA VAL A 133 8.99 -19.14 -6.78
C VAL A 133 7.83 -18.57 -7.61
N ARG A 134 6.61 -19.04 -7.35
CA ARG A 134 5.40 -18.50 -7.97
C ARG A 134 5.04 -17.16 -7.31
N LEU A 135 5.39 -16.07 -7.99
CA LEU A 135 5.05 -14.68 -7.62
C LEU A 135 3.66 -14.26 -8.15
#